data_AF-A0A1C6AHV8-F1
#
_entry.id   AF-A0A1C6AHV8-F1
#
_cell.length_a   1.000
_cell.length_b   1.000
_cell.length_c   1.000
_cell.angle_alpha   90.00
_cell.angle_beta   90.00
_cell.angle_gamma   90.00
#
_symmetry.space_group_name_H-M   'P 1'
#
loop_
_entity.id
_entity.type
_entity.pdbx_description
1 polymer ?
#
loop_
_entity_poly.entity_id
_entity_poly.type
_entity_poly.pdbx_seq_one_letter_code
_entity_poly.pdbx_strand_id
1 'polypeptide(L)'
;MLLYVLINIVIAVIGIVAVLYLLFRLFAWRQGDARFVIEARRRKPFELKQMTADTAVFETEVPFHNAGRQLGTIMDFYPRTLLPREQYDKCVVHSQLANKEAERDDNYWESVIYYPGKGSSLRVTIALVSKSGNIREDLKTFPDMPIDLVYQVVSRSEWYIHKARITLKASEVQHALELH
;
A
#
# COMPACT_ATOMS: atom_id res chain seq x y z
N MET A 1 -3.22 -37.39 55.40
CA MET A 1 -4.49 -37.23 54.65
C MET A 1 -4.70 -35.78 54.21
N LEU A 2 -4.69 -34.79 55.12
CA LEU A 2 -4.85 -33.35 54.79
C LEU A 2 -3.82 -32.82 53.78
N LEU A 3 -2.53 -33.14 53.94
CA LEU A 3 -1.48 -32.70 53.02
C LEU A 3 -1.69 -33.21 51.59
N TYR A 4 -2.10 -34.47 51.43
CA TYR A 4 -2.39 -35.07 50.13
C TYR A 4 -3.59 -34.41 49.44
N VAL A 5 -4.66 -34.15 50.21
CA VAL A 5 -5.83 -33.42 49.71
C VAL A 5 -5.46 -32.00 49.28
N LEU A 6 -4.64 -31.31 50.09
CA LEU A 6 -4.15 -29.96 49.76
C LEU A 6 -3.33 -29.96 48.47
N ILE A 7 -2.40 -30.91 48.31
CA ILE A 7 -1.59 -31.04 47.08
C ILE A 7 -2.48 -31.30 45.85
N ASN A 8 -3.47 -32.18 45.96
CA ASN A 8 -4.41 -32.46 44.86
C ASN A 8 -5.24 -31.23 44.48
N ILE A 9 -5.68 -30.43 45.44
CA ILE A 9 -6.38 -29.16 45.18
C ILE A 9 -5.46 -28.20 44.43
N VAL A 10 -4.20 -28.05 44.85
CA VAL A 10 -3.23 -27.16 44.18
C VAL A 10 -2.98 -27.61 42.74
N ILE A 11 -2.77 -28.92 42.51
CA ILE A 11 -2.59 -29.48 41.16
C ILE A 11 -3.83 -29.24 40.30
N ALA A 12 -5.03 -29.44 40.85
CA ALA A 12 -6.28 -29.19 40.13
C ALA A 12 -6.42 -27.72 39.73
N VAL A 13 -6.09 -26.78 40.62
CA VAL A 13 -6.11 -25.33 40.32
C VAL A 13 -5.11 -24.98 39.22
N ILE A 14 -3.87 -25.49 39.29
CA ILE A 14 -2.86 -25.28 38.24
C ILE A 14 -3.36 -25.84 36.90
N GLY A 15 -3.95 -27.03 36.91
CA GLY A 15 -4.54 -27.66 35.73
C GLY A 15 -5.65 -26.81 35.10
N ILE A 16 -6.57 -26.28 35.92
CA ILE A 16 -7.64 -25.38 35.45
C ILE A 16 -7.06 -24.11 34.83
N VAL A 17 -6.08 -23.47 35.49
CA VAL A 17 -5.42 -22.26 34.97
C VAL A 17 -4.73 -22.54 33.64
N ALA A 18 -4.04 -23.68 33.52
CA ALA A 18 -3.39 -24.08 32.27
C ALA A 18 -4.41 -24.29 31.13
N VAL A 19 -5.54 -24.96 31.39
CA VAL A 19 -6.62 -25.15 30.41
C VAL A 19 -7.21 -23.81 29.99
N LEU A 20 -7.52 -22.92 30.93
CA LEU A 20 -8.07 -21.59 30.63
C LEU A 20 -7.09 -20.76 29.78
N TYR A 21 -5.80 -20.82 30.08
CA TYR A 21 -4.78 -20.15 29.27
C TYR A 21 -4.73 -20.68 27.83
N LEU A 22 -4.80 -22.00 27.64
CA LEU A 22 -4.84 -22.61 26.31
C LEU A 22 -6.11 -22.21 25.52
N LEU A 23 -7.27 -22.21 26.18
CA LEU A 23 -8.52 -21.75 25.58
C LEU A 23 -8.45 -20.27 25.18
N PHE A 24 -7.88 -19.43 26.03
CA PHE A 24 -7.64 -18.01 25.72
C PHE A 24 -6.71 -17.83 24.52
N ARG A 25 -5.58 -18.56 24.47
CA ARG A 25 -4.66 -18.54 23.33
C ARG A 25 -5.34 -18.97 22.03
N LEU A 26 -6.15 -20.03 22.06
CA LEU A 26 -6.89 -20.50 20.90
C LEU A 26 -7.93 -19.46 20.42
N PHE A 27 -8.65 -18.85 21.37
CA PHE A 27 -9.60 -17.79 21.08
C PHE A 27 -8.92 -16.57 20.45
N ALA A 28 -7.82 -16.12 21.04
CA ALA A 28 -7.01 -15.01 20.55
C ALA A 28 -6.49 -15.27 19.13
N TRP A 29 -6.01 -16.48 18.86
CA TRP A 29 -5.53 -16.86 17.52
C TRP A 29 -6.66 -16.85 16.48
N ARG A 30 -7.85 -17.37 16.82
CA ARG A 30 -8.99 -17.41 15.89
C ARG A 30 -9.52 -16.05 15.46
N GLN A 31 -9.33 -15.01 16.27
CA GLN A 31 -9.75 -13.66 15.91
C GLN A 31 -8.97 -13.12 14.68
N GLY A 32 -7.74 -13.60 14.44
CA GLY A 32 -6.90 -13.15 13.33
C GLY A 32 -6.47 -11.70 13.46
N ASP A 33 -6.13 -11.09 12.32
CA ASP A 33 -5.67 -9.70 12.23
C ASP A 33 -6.17 -9.02 10.95
N ALA A 34 -5.88 -7.73 10.79
CA ALA A 34 -6.01 -7.01 9.53
C ALA A 34 -4.97 -7.50 8.52
N ARG A 35 -5.34 -7.46 7.23
CA ARG A 35 -4.43 -7.81 6.13
C ARG A 35 -4.77 -6.98 4.92
N PHE A 36 -4.02 -5.91 4.69
CA PHE A 36 -4.21 -5.05 3.53
C PHE A 36 -3.68 -5.71 2.27
N VAL A 37 -4.51 -5.74 1.24
CA VAL A 37 -4.18 -6.26 -0.09
C VAL A 37 -4.31 -5.11 -1.07
N ILE A 38 -3.18 -4.67 -1.62
CA ILE A 38 -3.14 -3.71 -2.71
C ILE A 38 -3.25 -4.49 -4.02
N GLU A 39 -4.30 -4.27 -4.79
CA GLU A 39 -4.58 -5.00 -6.02
C GLU A 39 -3.83 -4.40 -7.22
N ALA A 40 -2.50 -4.35 -7.13
CA ALA A 40 -1.62 -3.76 -8.13
C ALA A 40 -1.84 -4.31 -9.56
N ARG A 41 -2.25 -5.57 -9.69
CA ARG A 41 -2.57 -6.21 -10.98
C ARG A 41 -3.92 -5.77 -11.56
N ARG A 42 -4.82 -5.23 -10.74
CA ARG A 42 -6.14 -4.71 -11.15
C ARG A 42 -6.16 -3.19 -11.27
N ARG A 43 -5.00 -2.55 -11.25
CA ARG A 43 -4.92 -1.10 -11.52
C ARG A 43 -5.48 -0.77 -12.89
N LYS A 44 -6.05 0.42 -13.04
CA LYS A 44 -6.35 0.98 -14.37
C LYS A 44 -5.04 1.26 -15.13
N PRO A 45 -5.03 1.29 -16.47
CA PRO A 45 -3.89 1.81 -17.21
C PRO A 45 -3.51 3.22 -16.77
N PHE A 46 -2.25 3.60 -16.94
CA PHE A 46 -1.87 5.00 -16.76
C PHE A 46 -2.42 5.83 -17.92
N GLU A 47 -3.09 6.93 -17.60
CA GLU A 47 -3.64 7.88 -18.57
C GLU A 47 -2.91 9.21 -18.45
N LEU A 48 -2.59 9.83 -19.60
CA LEU A 48 -2.07 11.19 -19.63
C LEU A 48 -3.21 12.18 -19.33
N LYS A 49 -3.05 12.98 -18.28
CA LYS A 49 -4.02 13.99 -17.85
C LYS A 49 -3.68 15.39 -18.33
N GLN A 50 -2.40 15.68 -18.42
CA GLN A 50 -1.91 16.99 -18.83
C GLN A 50 -0.54 16.86 -19.49
N MET A 51 -0.31 17.63 -20.54
CA MET A 51 1.01 17.78 -21.15
C MET A 51 1.26 19.24 -21.53
N THR A 52 2.42 19.75 -21.15
CA THR A 52 2.97 21.06 -21.55
C THR A 52 4.19 20.82 -22.45
N ALA A 53 4.95 21.88 -22.76
CA ALA A 53 6.21 21.73 -23.49
C ALA A 53 7.25 20.91 -22.71
N ASP A 54 7.26 21.01 -21.39
CA ASP A 54 8.28 20.47 -20.50
C ASP A 54 7.76 19.44 -19.50
N THR A 55 6.44 19.26 -19.34
CA THR A 55 5.87 18.39 -18.30
C THR A 55 4.79 17.47 -18.87
N ALA A 56 4.75 16.22 -18.42
CA ALA A 56 3.67 15.27 -18.68
C ALA A 56 3.19 14.66 -17.37
N VAL A 57 1.87 14.68 -17.14
CA VAL A 57 1.24 14.19 -15.91
C VAL A 57 0.40 12.95 -16.24
N PHE A 58 0.78 11.83 -15.65
CA PHE A 58 0.10 10.54 -15.78
C PHE A 58 -0.63 10.18 -14.49
N GLU A 59 -1.79 9.57 -14.61
CA GLU A 59 -2.56 9.08 -13.48
C GLU A 59 -3.03 7.65 -13.66
N THR A 60 -3.08 6.90 -12.56
CA THR A 60 -3.71 5.59 -12.50
C THR A 60 -4.51 5.46 -11.21
N GLU A 61 -5.43 4.50 -11.21
CA GLU A 61 -6.17 4.11 -10.02
C GLU A 61 -5.83 2.66 -9.61
N VAL A 62 -5.55 2.44 -8.33
CA VAL A 62 -5.16 1.14 -7.78
C VAL A 62 -6.13 0.76 -6.64
N PRO A 63 -6.97 -0.28 -6.80
CA PRO A 63 -7.85 -0.71 -5.74
C PRO A 63 -7.08 -1.41 -4.61
N PHE A 64 -7.60 -1.31 -3.39
CA PHE A 64 -7.11 -2.09 -2.25
C PHE A 64 -8.22 -2.39 -1.27
N HIS A 65 -8.03 -3.41 -0.43
CA HIS A 65 -8.97 -3.75 0.64
C HIS A 65 -8.29 -4.45 1.81
N ASN A 66 -8.93 -4.41 2.97
CA ASN A 66 -8.56 -5.21 4.14
C ASN A 66 -9.16 -6.62 3.99
N ALA A 67 -8.36 -7.58 3.55
CA ALA A 67 -8.71 -9.00 3.45
C ALA A 67 -8.58 -9.75 4.78
N GLY A 68 -8.29 -9.05 5.87
CA GLY A 68 -8.16 -9.60 7.21
C GLY A 68 -9.51 -9.82 7.90
N ARG A 69 -9.46 -10.33 9.12
CA ARG A 69 -10.63 -10.60 9.97
C ARG A 69 -10.89 -9.49 10.99
N GLN A 70 -9.91 -8.61 11.19
CA GLN A 70 -9.98 -7.48 12.11
C GLN A 70 -9.86 -6.17 11.34
N LEU A 71 -10.32 -5.08 11.96
CA LEU A 71 -10.03 -3.73 11.48
C LEU A 71 -8.53 -3.43 11.60
N GLY A 72 -8.03 -2.58 10.72
CA GLY A 72 -6.67 -2.07 10.77
C GLY A 72 -6.65 -0.64 10.28
N THR A 73 -5.59 0.07 10.63
CA THR A 73 -5.38 1.47 10.26
C THR A 73 -4.21 1.56 9.30
N ILE A 74 -4.42 2.15 8.14
CA ILE A 74 -3.30 2.60 7.30
C ILE A 74 -2.90 3.97 7.85
N MET A 75 -1.73 4.02 8.47
CA MET A 75 -1.19 5.22 9.11
C MET A 75 -0.58 6.18 8.09
N ASP A 76 0.08 5.62 7.08
CA ASP A 76 0.73 6.38 6.01
C ASP A 76 0.71 5.54 4.73
N PHE A 77 0.63 6.22 3.59
CA PHE A 77 0.67 5.63 2.26
C PHE A 77 1.28 6.60 1.26
N TYR A 78 2.44 6.23 0.70
CA TYR A 78 3.15 7.09 -0.24
C TYR A 78 3.76 6.29 -1.41
N PRO A 79 3.93 6.93 -2.57
CA PRO A 79 4.59 6.32 -3.71
C PRO A 79 6.11 6.53 -3.63
N ARG A 80 6.87 5.53 -4.02
CA ARG A 80 8.31 5.61 -4.23
C ARG A 80 8.62 5.20 -5.66
N THR A 81 8.99 6.18 -6.48
CA THR A 81 9.39 5.97 -7.88
C THR A 81 10.81 5.40 -7.94
N LEU A 82 11.05 4.52 -8.91
CA LEU A 82 12.34 3.87 -9.12
C LEU A 82 12.79 4.12 -10.56
N LEU A 83 13.44 5.26 -10.76
CA LEU A 83 14.07 5.65 -12.03
C LEU A 83 15.52 6.08 -11.77
N PRO A 84 16.44 5.10 -11.64
CA PRO A 84 17.86 5.41 -11.45
C PRO A 84 18.41 6.23 -12.60
N ARG A 85 19.31 7.17 -12.28
CA ARG A 85 19.96 8.05 -13.25
C ARG A 85 20.65 7.26 -14.36
N GLU A 86 21.26 6.14 -14.00
CA GLU A 86 21.99 5.26 -14.91
C GLU A 86 21.08 4.62 -15.96
N GLN A 87 19.78 4.49 -15.66
CA GLN A 87 18.80 3.92 -16.59
C GLN A 87 18.15 5.00 -17.45
N TYR A 88 17.82 6.15 -16.86
CA TYR A 88 17.18 7.25 -17.57
C TYR A 88 17.35 8.58 -16.83
N ASP A 89 18.01 9.54 -17.48
CA ASP A 89 18.36 10.85 -16.88
C ASP A 89 17.70 12.04 -17.59
N LYS A 90 16.65 11.83 -18.40
CA LYS A 90 16.02 12.92 -19.17
C LYS A 90 14.89 13.63 -18.43
N CYS A 91 14.29 13.01 -17.42
CA CYS A 91 13.19 13.59 -16.64
C CYS A 91 13.50 13.63 -15.14
N VAL A 92 12.95 14.61 -14.45
CA VAL A 92 12.73 14.60 -13.00
C VAL A 92 11.33 14.04 -12.74
N VAL A 93 11.22 13.13 -11.77
CA VAL A 93 9.96 12.45 -11.45
C VAL A 93 9.40 13.02 -10.16
N HIS A 94 8.18 13.55 -10.21
CA HIS A 94 7.37 13.86 -9.04
C HIS A 94 6.22 12.86 -8.95
N SER A 95 5.93 12.39 -7.74
CA SER A 95 4.89 11.40 -7.50
C SER A 95 4.02 11.79 -6.32
N GLN A 96 2.72 11.61 -6.48
CA GLN A 96 1.71 11.83 -5.46
C GLN A 96 0.77 10.62 -5.38
N LEU A 97 0.28 10.34 -4.19
CA LEU A 97 -0.71 9.30 -3.92
C LEU A 97 -1.81 9.91 -3.05
N ALA A 98 -3.07 9.65 -3.42
CA ALA A 98 -4.22 10.10 -2.64
C ALA A 98 -5.27 8.98 -2.51
N ASN A 99 -6.02 8.99 -1.40
CA ASN A 99 -7.21 8.16 -1.25
C ASN A 99 -8.35 8.75 -2.08
N LYS A 100 -8.98 7.99 -2.98
CA LYS A 100 -10.11 8.45 -3.80
C LYS A 100 -11.32 8.90 -2.98
N GLU A 101 -11.51 8.34 -1.78
CA GLU A 101 -12.63 8.70 -0.89
C GLU A 101 -12.38 9.99 -0.10
N ALA A 102 -11.13 10.43 -0.02
CA ALA A 102 -10.69 11.63 0.70
C ALA A 102 -9.48 12.22 -0.03
N GLU A 103 -9.71 12.71 -1.25
CA GLU A 103 -8.61 13.19 -2.09
C GLU A 103 -7.99 14.45 -1.50
N ARG A 104 -6.65 14.51 -1.58
CA ARG A 104 -5.83 15.64 -1.15
C ARG A 104 -4.72 15.88 -2.17
N ASP A 105 -4.17 17.08 -2.16
CA ASP A 105 -3.12 17.56 -3.07
C ASP A 105 -1.82 17.96 -2.34
N ASP A 106 -1.74 17.76 -1.02
CA ASP A 106 -0.63 18.17 -0.15
C ASP A 106 0.43 17.07 0.11
N ASN A 107 0.37 15.94 -0.61
CA ASN A 107 1.22 14.75 -0.40
C ASN A 107 1.12 14.15 1.01
N TYR A 108 0.07 14.48 1.76
CA TYR A 108 -0.18 13.90 3.08
C TYR A 108 -1.22 12.79 2.99
N TRP A 109 -0.93 11.67 3.66
CA TRP A 109 -1.92 10.62 3.89
C TRP A 109 -2.56 10.80 5.26
N GLU A 110 -3.86 11.05 5.30
CA GLU A 110 -4.63 11.02 6.54
C GLU A 110 -4.83 9.57 6.98
N SER A 111 -4.54 9.26 8.24
CA SER A 111 -4.67 7.89 8.75
C SER A 111 -6.14 7.43 8.69
N VAL A 112 -6.40 6.27 8.06
CA VAL A 112 -7.76 5.75 7.89
C VAL A 112 -7.89 4.33 8.42
N ILE A 113 -8.97 4.07 9.16
CA ILE A 113 -9.37 2.74 9.63
C ILE A 113 -10.21 2.03 8.56
N TYR A 114 -9.85 0.80 8.23
CA TYR A 114 -10.60 -0.07 7.33
C TYR A 114 -11.09 -1.32 8.04
N TYR A 115 -12.41 -1.51 8.03
CA TYR A 115 -13.06 -2.72 8.51
C TYR A 115 -12.77 -3.94 7.61
N PRO A 116 -12.94 -5.17 8.12
CA PRO A 116 -12.82 -6.39 7.30
C PRO A 116 -13.65 -6.33 6.01
N GLY A 117 -13.03 -6.67 4.89
CA GLY A 117 -13.63 -6.64 3.56
C GLY A 117 -13.85 -5.23 2.98
N LYS A 118 -13.55 -4.16 3.72
CA LYS A 118 -13.64 -2.78 3.24
C LYS A 118 -12.30 -2.31 2.68
N GLY A 119 -12.37 -1.33 1.81
CA GLY A 119 -11.24 -0.84 1.05
C GLY A 119 -11.63 0.38 0.25
N SER A 120 -10.68 0.89 -0.51
CA SER A 120 -10.88 2.07 -1.37
C SER A 120 -10.04 1.93 -2.63
N SER A 121 -9.85 3.02 -3.35
CA SER A 121 -8.95 3.12 -4.49
C SER A 121 -7.95 4.24 -4.25
N LEU A 122 -6.72 4.01 -4.68
CA LEU A 122 -5.64 4.99 -4.64
C LEU A 122 -5.60 5.69 -5.99
N ARG A 123 -5.56 7.02 -6.01
CA ARG A 123 -5.06 7.75 -7.17
C ARG A 123 -3.54 7.85 -7.04
N VAL A 124 -2.82 7.42 -8.07
CA VAL A 124 -1.37 7.60 -8.16
C VAL A 124 -1.07 8.50 -9.34
N THR A 125 -0.49 9.66 -9.06
CA THR A 125 -0.16 10.70 -10.03
C THR A 125 1.35 10.78 -10.18
N ILE A 126 1.83 10.79 -11.43
CA ILE A 126 3.24 10.87 -11.79
C ILE A 126 3.41 12.04 -12.74
N ALA A 127 4.15 13.07 -12.32
CA ALA A 127 4.57 14.16 -13.18
C ALA A 127 6.03 13.95 -13.60
N LEU A 128 6.25 13.89 -14.90
CA LEU A 128 7.56 13.80 -15.54
C LEU A 128 7.92 15.18 -16.08
N VAL A 129 8.97 15.79 -15.54
CA VAL A 129 9.45 17.11 -15.95
C VAL A 129 10.75 16.94 -16.73
N SER A 130 10.74 17.35 -17.98
CA SER A 130 11.86 17.31 -18.91
C SER A 130 13.03 18.16 -18.41
N LYS A 131 14.24 17.61 -18.50
CA LYS A 131 15.48 18.38 -18.27
C LYS A 131 15.94 19.15 -19.50
N SER A 132 15.51 18.73 -20.70
CA SER A 132 15.84 19.38 -21.97
C SER A 132 14.86 20.50 -22.34
N GLY A 133 13.71 20.56 -21.66
CA GLY A 133 12.60 21.47 -21.98
C GLY A 133 11.68 20.95 -23.09
N ASN A 134 11.86 19.71 -23.56
CA ASN A 134 11.01 19.06 -24.54
C ASN A 134 10.58 17.67 -24.05
N ILE A 135 9.44 17.64 -23.35
CA ILE A 135 8.93 16.40 -22.75
C ILE A 135 8.57 15.35 -23.80
N ARG A 136 8.06 15.77 -24.96
CA ARG A 136 7.64 14.86 -26.01
C ARG A 136 8.82 14.07 -26.58
N GLU A 137 9.96 14.74 -26.78
CA GLU A 137 11.19 14.08 -27.24
C GLU A 137 11.79 13.17 -26.16
N ASP A 138 11.81 13.64 -24.92
CA ASP A 138 12.39 12.88 -23.82
C ASP A 138 11.62 11.57 -23.59
N LEU A 139 10.30 11.60 -23.68
CA LEU A 139 9.45 10.43 -23.44
C LEU A 139 9.50 9.36 -24.53
N LYS A 140 10.02 9.63 -25.73
CA LYS A 140 10.18 8.62 -26.81
C LYS A 140 11.02 7.42 -26.39
N THR A 141 11.99 7.63 -25.51
CA THR A 141 12.88 6.58 -24.99
C THR A 141 12.61 6.28 -23.52
N PHE A 142 11.42 6.60 -23.00
CA PHE A 142 11.08 6.36 -21.61
C PHE A 142 11.01 4.85 -21.31
N PRO A 143 11.68 4.35 -20.26
CA PRO A 143 11.65 2.94 -19.90
C PRO A 143 10.40 2.58 -19.08
N ASP A 144 10.19 1.29 -18.83
CA ASP A 144 9.27 0.86 -17.78
C ASP A 144 9.78 1.37 -16.42
N MET A 145 8.97 2.16 -15.72
CA MET A 145 9.33 2.73 -14.41
C MET A 145 8.51 2.09 -13.29
N PRO A 146 9.14 1.27 -12.42
CA PRO A 146 8.48 0.76 -11.23
C PRO A 146 8.15 1.85 -10.21
N ILE A 147 7.03 1.68 -9.52
CA ILE A 147 6.57 2.54 -8.44
C ILE A 147 6.17 1.63 -7.28
N ASP A 148 6.90 1.73 -6.17
CA ASP A 148 6.57 1.05 -4.93
C ASP A 148 5.53 1.88 -4.17
N LEU A 149 4.34 1.33 -3.98
CA LEU A 149 3.28 1.87 -3.13
C LEU A 149 3.57 1.36 -1.71
N VAL A 150 4.18 2.20 -0.88
CA VAL A 150 4.64 1.86 0.47
C VAL A 150 3.57 2.31 1.47
N TYR A 151 3.16 1.41 2.35
CA TYR A 151 2.12 1.70 3.33
C TYR A 151 2.51 1.17 4.71
N GLN A 152 2.18 1.97 5.72
CA GLN A 152 2.36 1.64 7.12
C GLN A 152 1.03 1.24 7.74
N VAL A 153 1.03 0.14 8.50
CA VAL A 153 -0.17 -0.40 9.12
C VAL A 153 0.01 -0.54 10.62
N VAL A 154 -1.05 -0.18 11.35
CA VAL A 154 -1.25 -0.58 12.74
C VAL A 154 -2.51 -1.43 12.80
N SER A 155 -2.40 -2.59 13.45
CA SER A 155 -3.50 -3.52 13.63
C SER A 155 -3.42 -4.16 15.02
N ARG A 156 -3.95 -5.37 15.20
CA ARG A 156 -3.81 -6.08 16.47
C ARG A 156 -2.37 -6.50 16.72
N SER A 157 -1.66 -6.94 15.69
CA SER A 157 -0.25 -7.29 15.78
C SER A 157 0.63 -6.04 15.79
N GLU A 158 1.93 -6.26 15.91
CA GLU A 158 2.92 -5.19 15.80
C GLU A 158 2.76 -4.40 14.51
N TRP A 159 3.12 -3.13 14.60
CA TRP A 159 3.12 -2.23 13.45
C TRP A 159 4.05 -2.78 12.35
N TYR A 160 3.70 -2.55 11.09
CA TYR A 160 4.52 -2.99 9.97
C TYR A 160 4.50 -2.01 8.80
N ILE A 161 5.52 -2.10 7.95
CA ILE A 161 5.57 -1.45 6.64
C ILE A 161 5.61 -2.52 5.57
N HIS A 162 4.70 -2.43 4.62
CA HIS A 162 4.69 -3.27 3.44
C HIS A 162 4.69 -2.42 2.17
N LYS A 163 4.94 -3.07 1.04
CA LYS A 163 4.86 -2.42 -0.26
C LYS A 163 4.19 -3.31 -1.29
N ALA A 164 3.48 -2.68 -2.21
CA ALA A 164 3.05 -3.27 -3.46
C ALA A 164 3.71 -2.51 -4.61
N ARG A 165 3.92 -3.17 -5.75
CA ARG A 165 4.58 -2.55 -6.90
C ARG A 165 3.63 -2.44 -8.07
N ILE A 166 3.52 -1.23 -8.61
CA ILE A 166 2.97 -0.97 -9.95
C ILE A 166 4.10 -0.50 -10.86
N THR A 167 3.82 -0.38 -12.16
CA THR A 167 4.80 0.09 -13.14
C THR A 167 4.09 1.07 -14.07
N LEU A 168 4.65 2.26 -14.29
CA LEU A 168 4.32 3.08 -15.45
C LEU A 168 5.04 2.48 -16.65
N LYS A 169 4.30 1.84 -17.56
CA LYS A 169 4.93 1.13 -18.68
C LYS A 169 5.33 2.10 -19.79
N ALA A 170 6.46 1.83 -20.42
CA ALA A 170 6.89 2.51 -21.63
C ALA A 170 5.79 2.48 -22.71
N SER A 171 5.09 1.35 -22.85
CA SER A 171 3.99 1.21 -23.81
C SER A 171 2.79 2.12 -23.50
N GLU A 172 2.47 2.34 -22.22
CA GLU A 172 1.40 3.27 -21.81
C GLU A 172 1.82 4.72 -22.13
N VAL A 173 3.09 5.04 -21.89
CA VAL A 173 3.66 6.35 -22.23
C VAL A 173 3.64 6.59 -23.75
N GLN A 174 4.15 5.64 -24.55
CA GLN A 174 4.16 5.77 -26.02
C GLN A 174 2.73 5.92 -26.57
N HIS A 175 1.80 5.09 -26.10
CA HIS A 175 0.42 5.17 -26.54
C HIS A 175 -0.21 6.54 -26.23
N ALA A 176 0.09 7.12 -25.07
CA ALA A 176 -0.41 8.44 -24.73
C ALA A 176 0.14 9.57 -25.62
N LEU A 177 1.40 9.46 -26.07
CA LEU A 177 2.05 10.40 -27.00
C LEU A 177 1.52 10.33 -28.44
N GLU A 178 0.91 9.21 -28.82
CA GLU A 178 0.27 9.04 -30.13
C GLU A 178 -1.11 9.71 -30.16
N LEU A 179 -1.79 9.78 -29.02
CA LEU A 179 -3.14 10.33 -28.90
C LEU A 179 -3.18 11.86 -28.71
N HIS A 180 -2.06 12.49 -28.35
CA HIS A 180 -1.91 13.93 -28.07
C HIS A 180 -0.63 14.42 -28.73
#